data_AF-A0A837RF31-F1
#
_entry.id   AF-A0A837RF31-F1
#
_cell.length_a   1.000
_cell.length_b   1.000
_cell.length_c   1.000
_cell.angle_alpha   90.00
_cell.angle_beta   90.00
_cell.angle_gamma   90.00
#
_symmetry.space_group_name_H-M   'P 1'
#
loop_
_entity.id
_entity.type
_entity.pdbx_description
1 polymer ?
#
loop_
_entity_poly.entity_id
_entity_poly.type
_entity_poly.pdbx_seq_one_letter_code
_entity_poly.pdbx_strand_id
1 'polypeptide(L)'
;MSKWDAQFPDKLKQVIKETDKMIAPKLSIIDEQVLDNQNKFLEAFRNESIDEASLLGTTGYGDDDRGRDQLEAVYADVFKTEAALVRPQFVSGTHTLATALFGILRPGDNLLYVTGEPYDTMQEVIGTAGNKKGSLIDYKIGFDYVDMKDNQVDFDAMKAKIKSEKPKVIAIQRSRGYST
;
A
#
# COMPACT_ATOMS: atom_id res chain seq x y z
N MET A 1 27.49 32.64 -6.08
CA MET A 1 26.63 31.64 -6.76
C MET A 1 25.33 32.32 -7.13
N SER A 2 24.78 32.07 -8.33
CA SER A 2 23.45 32.58 -8.70
C SER A 2 22.39 31.93 -7.82
N LYS A 3 21.30 32.66 -7.49
CA LYS A 3 20.16 32.05 -6.79
C LYS A 3 19.49 31.02 -7.70
N TRP A 4 18.95 29.95 -7.12
CA TRP A 4 18.27 28.87 -7.84
C TRP A 4 17.03 29.36 -8.61
N ASP A 5 16.40 30.43 -8.13
CA ASP A 5 15.22 31.07 -8.72
C ASP A 5 15.55 32.28 -9.61
N ALA A 6 16.83 32.57 -9.87
CA ALA A 6 17.24 33.83 -10.49
C ALA A 6 16.56 34.10 -11.84
N GLN A 7 16.37 33.06 -12.65
CA GLN A 7 15.75 33.13 -13.98
C GLN A 7 14.21 33.07 -13.95
N PHE A 8 13.58 32.91 -12.78
CA PHE A 8 12.12 32.81 -12.71
C PHE A 8 11.45 34.18 -12.90
N PRO A 9 10.26 34.21 -13.53
CA PRO A 9 9.44 35.43 -13.56
C PRO A 9 9.13 35.93 -12.14
N ASP A 10 9.12 37.24 -11.93
CA ASP A 10 8.90 37.82 -10.61
C ASP A 10 7.55 37.43 -10.00
N LYS A 11 6.52 37.30 -10.83
CA LYS A 11 5.20 36.79 -10.42
C LYS A 11 5.30 35.38 -9.81
N LEU A 12 6.10 34.49 -10.39
CA LEU A 12 6.28 33.14 -9.86
C LEU A 12 7.04 33.17 -8.52
N LYS A 13 8.10 33.98 -8.41
CA LYS A 13 8.84 34.17 -7.15
C LYS A 13 7.93 34.67 -6.03
N GLN A 14 7.00 35.58 -6.34
CA GLN A 14 6.03 36.08 -5.36
C GLN A 14 5.06 34.97 -4.94
N VAL A 15 4.47 34.24 -5.89
CA VAL A 15 3.55 33.13 -5.61
C VAL A 15 4.22 32.05 -4.75
N ILE A 16 5.48 31.70 -5.01
CA ILE A 16 6.26 30.76 -4.18
C ILE A 16 6.30 31.26 -2.73
N LYS A 17 6.74 32.52 -2.50
CA LYS A 17 6.85 33.10 -1.14
C LYS A 17 5.52 33.16 -0.40
N GLU A 18 4.43 33.48 -1.10
CA GLU A 18 3.09 33.52 -0.52
C GLU A 18 2.58 32.12 -0.19
N THR A 19 2.87 31.15 -1.07
CA THR A 19 2.50 29.74 -0.88
C THR A 19 3.27 29.14 0.29
N ASP A 20 4.58 29.37 0.39
CA ASP A 20 5.42 28.90 1.51
C ASP A 20 4.86 29.35 2.86
N LYS A 21 4.47 30.63 2.96
CA LYS A 21 3.82 31.17 4.17
C LYS A 21 2.46 30.51 4.45
N MET A 22 1.68 30.25 3.39
CA MET A 22 0.36 29.62 3.51
C MET A 22 0.44 28.17 3.99
N ILE A 23 1.42 27.40 3.50
CA ILE A 23 1.55 25.97 3.82
C ILE A 23 2.39 25.71 5.07
N ALA A 24 3.17 26.67 5.56
CA ALA A 24 4.06 26.51 6.72
C ALA A 24 3.39 25.85 7.95
N PRO A 25 2.15 26.20 8.36
CA PRO A 25 1.51 25.53 9.49
C PRO A 25 1.24 24.03 9.24
N LYS A 26 0.96 23.64 7.99
CA LYS A 26 0.76 22.23 7.62
C LYS A 26 2.08 21.47 7.53
N LEU A 27 3.14 22.12 7.04
CA LEU A 27 4.48 21.53 7.04
C LEU A 27 4.94 21.22 8.47
N SER A 28 4.70 22.12 9.43
CA SER A 28 5.05 21.86 10.83
C SER A 28 4.38 20.60 11.41
N ILE A 29 3.12 20.33 11.05
CA ILE A 29 2.40 19.12 11.48
C ILE A 29 3.00 17.87 10.82
N ILE A 30 3.36 17.98 9.53
CA ILE A 30 4.01 16.89 8.80
C ILE A 30 5.39 16.60 9.39
N ASP A 31 6.15 17.62 9.79
CA ASP A 31 7.47 17.46 10.40
C ASP A 31 7.39 16.67 11.71
N GLU A 32 6.43 16.98 12.58
CA GLU A 32 6.18 16.18 13.79
C GLU A 32 5.85 14.72 13.45
N GLN A 33 4.97 14.49 12.47
CA GLN A 33 4.63 13.13 12.02
C GLN A 33 5.84 12.39 11.43
N VAL A 34 6.74 13.09 10.74
CA VAL A 34 7.97 12.51 10.20
C VAL A 34 8.90 12.09 11.35
N LEU A 35 9.05 12.92 12.38
CA LEU A 35 9.87 12.59 13.54
C LEU A 35 9.35 11.35 14.28
N ASP A 36 8.03 11.25 14.49
CA ASP A 36 7.42 10.09 15.12
C ASP A 36 7.64 8.81 14.31
N ASN A 37 7.44 8.88 12.99
CA ASN A 37 7.67 7.72 12.12
C ASN A 37 9.16 7.35 12.03
N GLN A 38 10.06 8.34 12.01
CA GLN A 38 11.51 8.11 12.02
C GLN A 38 11.94 7.39 13.30
N ASN A 39 11.42 7.82 14.46
CA ASN A 39 11.71 7.16 15.73
C ASN A 39 11.17 5.73 15.77
N LYS A 40 9.95 5.50 15.28
CA LYS A 40 9.35 4.16 15.18
C LYS A 40 10.23 3.18 14.38
N PHE A 41 10.75 3.60 13.23
CA PHE A 41 11.67 2.76 12.46
C PHE A 41 13.01 2.57 13.18
N LEU A 42 13.56 3.62 13.78
CA LEU A 42 14.82 3.55 14.51
C LEU A 42 14.75 2.59 15.71
N GLU A 43 13.64 2.58 16.43
CA GLU A 43 13.37 1.64 17.52
C GLU A 43 13.29 0.21 17.00
N ALA A 44 12.53 -0.06 15.93
CA ALA A 44 12.43 -1.39 15.33
C ALA A 44 13.81 -1.93 14.87
N PHE A 45 14.63 -1.09 14.25
CA PHE A 45 16.01 -1.46 13.86
C PHE A 45 16.89 -1.82 15.06
N ARG A 46 16.74 -1.10 16.18
CA ARG A 46 17.48 -1.39 17.43
C ARG A 46 16.98 -2.68 18.08
N ASN A 47 15.67 -2.90 18.13
CA ASN A 47 15.06 -4.12 18.69
C ASN A 47 15.55 -5.36 17.94
N GLU A 48 15.59 -5.29 16.60
CA GLU A 48 16.07 -6.37 15.75
C GLU A 48 17.59 -6.47 15.66
N SER A 49 18.33 -5.59 16.36
CA SER A 49 19.80 -5.57 16.38
C SER A 49 20.41 -5.62 14.98
N ILE A 50 19.92 -4.76 14.08
CA ILE A 50 20.46 -4.63 12.72
C ILE A 50 21.91 -4.15 12.79
N ASP A 51 22.80 -4.85 12.08
CA ASP A 51 24.23 -4.56 12.01
C ASP A 51 24.78 -4.70 10.57
N GLU A 52 26.08 -4.52 10.39
CA GLU A 52 26.72 -4.66 9.07
C GLU A 52 26.55 -6.07 8.48
N ALA A 53 26.51 -7.12 9.32
CA ALA A 53 26.32 -8.49 8.84
C ALA A 53 24.91 -8.73 8.31
N SER A 54 23.91 -7.98 8.78
CA SER A 54 22.55 -7.95 8.20
C SER A 54 22.54 -7.50 6.73
N LEU A 55 23.62 -6.87 6.22
CA LEU A 55 23.68 -6.31 4.87
C LEU A 55 24.39 -7.22 3.86
N LEU A 56 24.90 -8.38 4.27
CA LEU A 56 25.69 -9.27 3.41
C LEU A 56 24.85 -10.00 2.36
N GLY A 57 23.58 -10.28 2.67
CA GLY A 57 22.68 -11.06 1.82
C GLY A 57 23.17 -12.50 1.59
N THR A 58 22.49 -13.20 0.69
CA THR A 58 22.78 -14.60 0.35
C THR A 58 22.77 -14.84 -1.17
N THR A 59 23.23 -16.03 -1.58
CA THR A 59 23.20 -16.48 -2.98
C THR A 59 22.59 -17.89 -3.07
N GLY A 60 22.23 -18.34 -4.26
CA GLY A 60 21.62 -19.67 -4.46
C GLY A 60 20.22 -19.74 -3.85
N TYR A 61 19.99 -20.73 -2.98
CA TYR A 61 18.70 -20.90 -2.30
C TYR A 61 18.38 -19.79 -1.31
N GLY A 62 19.41 -19.21 -0.69
CA GLY A 62 19.24 -18.19 0.34
C GLY A 62 18.65 -18.73 1.65
N ASP A 63 19.02 -19.95 2.03
CA ASP A 63 18.69 -20.49 3.36
C ASP A 63 19.40 -19.67 4.44
N ASP A 64 18.75 -19.53 5.60
CA ASP A 64 19.26 -18.84 6.79
C ASP A 64 19.78 -17.40 6.53
N ASP A 65 19.12 -16.67 5.62
CA ASP A 65 19.42 -15.26 5.34
C ASP A 65 18.97 -14.35 6.50
N ARG A 66 19.88 -14.12 7.45
CA ARG A 66 19.65 -13.27 8.62
C ARG A 66 19.15 -11.87 8.25
N GLY A 67 19.74 -11.25 7.23
CA GLY A 67 19.41 -9.88 6.82
C GLY A 67 17.98 -9.77 6.30
N ARG A 68 17.59 -10.74 5.46
CA ARG A 68 16.22 -10.89 4.96
C ARG A 68 15.22 -11.08 6.09
N ASP A 69 15.50 -11.99 7.02
CA ASP A 69 14.56 -12.35 8.08
C ASP A 69 14.43 -11.20 9.10
N GLN A 70 15.52 -10.50 9.43
CA GLN A 70 15.49 -9.30 10.27
C GLN A 70 14.71 -8.14 9.61
N LEU A 71 14.84 -7.95 8.29
CA LEU A 71 14.08 -6.92 7.58
C LEU A 71 12.57 -7.17 7.69
N GLU A 72 12.14 -8.42 7.62
CA GLU A 72 10.74 -8.78 7.84
C GLU A 72 10.28 -8.53 9.26
N ALA A 73 11.11 -8.87 10.25
CA ALA A 73 10.81 -8.58 11.65
C ALA A 73 10.69 -7.07 11.91
N VAL A 74 11.57 -6.24 11.34
CA VAL A 74 11.46 -4.78 11.39
C VAL A 74 10.13 -4.29 10.81
N TYR A 75 9.73 -4.78 9.64
CA TYR A 75 8.45 -4.38 9.03
C TYR A 75 7.25 -4.83 9.88
N ALA A 76 7.30 -6.04 10.43
CA ALA A 76 6.26 -6.55 11.31
C ALA A 76 6.13 -5.68 12.59
N ASP A 77 7.24 -5.29 13.22
CA ASP A 77 7.23 -4.39 14.37
C ASP A 77 6.68 -3.00 14.00
N VAL A 78 7.17 -2.40 12.91
CA VAL A 78 6.75 -1.06 12.47
C VAL A 78 5.25 -0.99 12.15
N PHE A 79 4.72 -2.00 11.47
CA PHE A 79 3.31 -2.07 11.09
C PHE A 79 2.41 -2.75 12.13
N LYS A 80 3.00 -3.22 13.24
CA LYS A 80 2.31 -3.88 14.35
C LYS A 80 1.52 -5.11 13.88
N THR A 81 2.17 -5.95 13.08
CA THR A 81 1.64 -7.23 12.59
C THR A 81 2.42 -8.39 13.16
N GLU A 82 1.83 -9.59 13.14
CA GLU A 82 2.49 -10.81 13.63
C GLU A 82 3.65 -11.25 12.72
N ALA A 83 3.55 -10.96 11.42
CA ALA A 83 4.56 -11.25 10.42
C ALA A 83 4.51 -10.21 9.28
N ALA A 84 5.58 -10.15 8.49
CA ALA A 84 5.65 -9.40 7.24
C ALA A 84 6.37 -10.23 6.18
N LEU A 85 6.07 -9.96 4.90
CA LEU A 85 6.76 -10.55 3.76
C LEU A 85 7.40 -9.45 2.91
N VAL A 86 8.73 -9.26 3.02
CA VAL A 86 9.45 -8.16 2.38
C VAL A 86 10.52 -8.70 1.45
N ARG A 87 10.30 -8.58 0.14
CA ARG A 87 11.03 -9.37 -0.85
C ARG A 87 11.33 -8.58 -2.14
N PRO A 88 12.57 -8.58 -2.64
CA PRO A 88 12.88 -8.05 -3.97
C PRO A 88 12.27 -8.90 -5.12
N GLN A 89 11.78 -10.11 -4.82
CA GLN A 89 11.11 -10.98 -5.78
C GLN A 89 9.75 -10.41 -6.26
N PHE A 90 9.15 -9.49 -5.51
CA PHE A 90 7.98 -8.76 -5.98
C PHE A 90 8.36 -7.72 -7.03
N VAL A 91 7.99 -7.97 -8.28
CA VAL A 91 8.25 -7.04 -9.40
C VAL A 91 7.45 -5.74 -9.33
N SER A 92 6.37 -5.66 -8.54
CA SER A 92 5.54 -4.46 -8.37
C SER A 92 4.61 -4.56 -7.17
N GLY A 93 3.99 -3.44 -6.77
CA GLY A 93 2.93 -3.44 -5.75
C GLY A 93 1.69 -4.25 -6.16
N THR A 94 1.32 -4.24 -7.45
CA THR A 94 0.23 -5.09 -7.98
C THR A 94 0.56 -6.57 -7.82
N HIS A 95 1.82 -6.97 -8.02
CA HIS A 95 2.24 -8.36 -7.74
C HIS A 95 2.05 -8.69 -6.26
N THR A 96 2.48 -7.84 -5.33
CA THR A 96 2.31 -8.08 -3.89
C THR A 96 0.83 -8.24 -3.50
N LEU A 97 -0.06 -7.40 -4.03
CA LEU A 97 -1.51 -7.50 -3.79
C LEU A 97 -2.10 -8.78 -4.39
N ALA A 98 -1.72 -9.12 -5.62
CA ALA A 98 -2.14 -10.37 -6.26
C ALA A 98 -1.69 -11.59 -5.44
N THR A 99 -0.43 -11.63 -4.99
CA THR A 99 0.10 -12.71 -4.15
C THR A 99 -0.69 -12.86 -2.85
N ALA A 100 -1.02 -11.76 -2.18
CA ALA A 100 -1.84 -11.80 -0.96
C ALA A 100 -3.24 -12.38 -1.23
N LEU A 101 -3.91 -11.91 -2.30
CA LEU A 101 -5.26 -12.38 -2.65
C LEU A 101 -5.27 -13.85 -3.06
N PHE A 102 -4.38 -14.27 -3.96
CA PHE A 102 -4.26 -15.68 -4.37
C PHE A 102 -3.80 -16.59 -3.21
N GLY A 103 -3.00 -16.07 -2.29
CA GLY A 103 -2.57 -16.81 -1.09
C GLY A 103 -3.72 -17.13 -0.14
N ILE A 104 -4.71 -16.24 -0.03
CA ILE A 104 -5.82 -16.35 0.93
C ILE A 104 -7.07 -16.99 0.30
N LEU A 105 -7.45 -16.59 -0.92
CA LEU A 105 -8.70 -17.00 -1.56
C LEU A 105 -8.59 -18.37 -2.24
N ARG A 106 -9.68 -19.12 -2.25
CA ARG A 106 -9.82 -20.43 -2.89
C ARG A 106 -11.07 -20.48 -3.78
N PRO A 107 -11.16 -21.43 -4.75
CA PRO A 107 -12.37 -21.60 -5.56
C PRO A 107 -13.63 -21.72 -4.69
N GLY A 108 -14.63 -20.88 -4.97
CA GLY A 108 -15.87 -20.77 -4.18
C GLY A 108 -15.86 -19.70 -3.09
N ASP A 109 -14.70 -19.11 -2.75
CA ASP A 109 -14.64 -17.92 -1.89
C ASP A 109 -15.08 -16.66 -2.65
N ASN A 110 -15.45 -15.62 -1.89
CA ASN A 110 -15.82 -14.30 -2.41
C ASN A 110 -14.87 -13.21 -1.90
N LEU A 111 -14.45 -12.33 -2.81
CA LEU A 111 -13.72 -11.09 -2.56
C LEU A 111 -14.67 -9.89 -2.69
N LEU A 112 -14.72 -9.04 -1.67
CA LEU A 112 -15.54 -7.82 -1.68
C LEU A 112 -14.67 -6.57 -1.52
N TYR A 113 -14.70 -5.67 -2.50
CA TYR A 113 -14.13 -4.33 -2.35
C TYR A 113 -15.17 -3.38 -1.74
N VAL A 114 -14.80 -2.58 -0.74
CA VAL A 114 -15.76 -1.70 -0.02
C VAL A 114 -15.50 -0.20 -0.19
N THR A 115 -14.58 0.14 -1.08
CA THR A 115 -14.18 1.52 -1.38
C THR A 115 -14.27 1.80 -2.89
N GLY A 116 -15.37 1.35 -3.52
CA GLY A 116 -15.56 1.44 -4.96
C GLY A 116 -14.81 0.38 -5.76
N GLU A 117 -14.75 0.61 -7.08
CA GLU A 117 -14.04 -0.26 -8.00
C GLU A 117 -12.52 -0.32 -7.70
N PRO A 118 -11.89 -1.50 -7.86
CA PRO A 118 -10.45 -1.62 -7.79
C PRO A 118 -9.77 -0.81 -8.91
N TYR A 119 -8.58 -0.29 -8.63
CA TYR A 119 -7.77 0.38 -9.64
C TYR A 119 -7.43 -0.54 -10.83
N ASP A 120 -7.19 0.06 -12.00
CA ASP A 120 -7.01 -0.58 -13.30
C ASP A 120 -6.22 -1.90 -13.30
N THR A 121 -5.00 -1.92 -12.78
CA THR A 121 -4.17 -3.14 -12.84
C THR A 121 -4.69 -4.27 -11.93
N MET A 122 -5.48 -3.96 -10.89
CA MET A 122 -6.17 -4.98 -10.10
C MET A 122 -7.40 -5.54 -10.79
N GLN A 123 -8.02 -4.81 -11.73
CA GLN A 123 -9.15 -5.33 -12.51
C GLN A 123 -8.72 -6.52 -13.39
N GLU A 124 -7.49 -6.54 -13.89
CA GLU A 124 -6.94 -7.68 -14.63
C GLU A 124 -6.65 -8.88 -13.70
N VAL A 125 -6.09 -8.63 -12.51
CA VAL A 125 -5.85 -9.66 -11.48
C VAL A 125 -7.17 -10.33 -11.05
N ILE A 126 -8.22 -9.53 -10.88
CA ILE A 126 -9.55 -9.98 -10.48
C ILE A 126 -10.26 -10.68 -11.65
N GLY A 127 -10.11 -10.16 -12.87
CA GLY A 127 -10.74 -10.69 -14.08
C GLY A 127 -11.97 -9.90 -14.55
N THR A 128 -12.14 -8.67 -14.09
CA THR A 128 -13.18 -7.74 -14.57
C THR A 128 -12.76 -7.01 -15.84
N ALA A 129 -11.45 -6.94 -16.12
CA ALA A 129 -10.88 -6.41 -17.35
C ALA A 129 -9.87 -7.38 -17.99
N GLY A 130 -9.44 -7.09 -19.22
CA GLY A 130 -8.38 -7.84 -19.93
C GLY A 130 -8.80 -9.24 -20.41
N ASN A 131 -7.81 -10.13 -20.59
CA ASN A 131 -7.99 -11.48 -21.16
C ASN A 131 -8.52 -12.52 -20.14
N LYS A 132 -8.70 -12.13 -18.87
CA LYS A 132 -9.22 -12.93 -17.74
C LYS A 132 -8.49 -14.25 -17.39
N LYS A 133 -7.62 -14.79 -18.24
CA LYS A 133 -6.89 -16.03 -18.00
C LYS A 133 -5.96 -15.90 -16.79
N GLY A 134 -6.04 -16.85 -15.86
CA GLY A 134 -5.27 -16.84 -14.63
C GLY A 134 -5.72 -15.82 -13.59
N SER A 135 -6.86 -15.15 -13.79
CA SER A 135 -7.45 -14.20 -12.83
C SER A 135 -8.21 -14.92 -11.70
N LEU A 136 -8.54 -14.19 -10.64
CA LEU A 136 -9.33 -14.74 -9.53
C LEU A 136 -10.65 -15.36 -10.01
N ILE A 137 -11.38 -14.67 -10.91
CA ILE A 137 -12.64 -15.19 -11.49
C ILE A 137 -12.42 -16.47 -12.30
N ASP A 138 -11.31 -16.61 -13.04
CA ASP A 138 -10.96 -17.83 -13.79
C ASP A 138 -10.75 -19.03 -12.84
N TYR A 139 -10.23 -18.77 -11.63
CA TYR A 139 -10.13 -19.75 -10.56
C TYR A 139 -11.45 -19.95 -9.76
N LYS A 140 -12.59 -19.46 -10.26
CA LYS A 140 -13.92 -19.57 -9.63
C LYS A 140 -14.00 -18.87 -8.27
N ILE A 141 -13.25 -17.80 -8.08
CA ILE A 141 -13.38 -16.91 -6.92
C ILE A 141 -14.37 -15.81 -7.30
N GLY A 142 -15.41 -15.64 -6.49
CA GLY A 142 -16.39 -14.58 -6.68
C GLY A 142 -15.82 -13.21 -6.37
N PHE A 143 -16.32 -12.19 -7.06
CA PHE A 143 -15.92 -10.81 -6.87
C PHE A 143 -17.14 -9.89 -6.90
N ASP A 144 -17.16 -8.94 -5.98
CA ASP A 144 -18.09 -7.81 -6.01
C ASP A 144 -17.43 -6.57 -5.37
N TYR A 145 -18.05 -5.41 -5.54
CA TYR A 145 -17.64 -4.16 -4.90
C TYR A 145 -18.84 -3.32 -4.45
N VAL A 146 -18.61 -2.44 -3.48
CA VAL A 146 -19.60 -1.46 -3.01
C VAL A 146 -19.24 -0.11 -3.59
N ASP A 147 -20.15 0.49 -4.36
CA ASP A 147 -20.01 1.86 -4.84
C ASP A 147 -19.87 2.84 -3.66
N MET A 148 -19.06 3.87 -3.87
CA MET A 148 -18.97 4.96 -2.92
C MET A 148 -20.20 5.87 -3.02
N LYS A 149 -20.66 6.38 -1.87
CA LYS A 149 -21.76 7.32 -1.77
C LYS A 149 -21.22 8.66 -1.30
N ASP A 150 -21.35 9.70 -2.12
CA ASP A 150 -20.88 11.05 -1.81
C ASP A 150 -19.39 11.11 -1.40
N ASN A 151 -18.52 10.37 -2.10
CA ASN A 151 -17.10 10.19 -1.77
C ASN A 151 -16.82 9.56 -0.39
N GLN A 152 -17.81 8.86 0.17
CA GLN A 152 -17.71 8.09 1.40
C GLN A 152 -18.05 6.62 1.18
N VAL A 153 -17.64 5.77 2.12
CA VAL A 153 -18.05 4.36 2.13
C VAL A 153 -19.55 4.27 2.39
N ASP A 154 -20.29 3.56 1.54
CA ASP A 154 -21.69 3.22 1.81
C ASP A 154 -21.76 2.05 2.81
N PHE A 155 -21.81 2.39 4.11
CA PHE A 155 -21.84 1.40 5.18
C PHE A 155 -23.09 0.51 5.16
N ASP A 156 -24.22 1.00 4.64
CA ASP A 156 -25.46 0.23 4.60
C ASP A 156 -25.41 -0.80 3.47
N ALA A 157 -24.99 -0.39 2.28
CA ALA A 157 -24.75 -1.29 1.16
C ALA A 157 -23.65 -2.31 1.48
N MET A 158 -22.55 -1.87 2.12
CA MET A 158 -21.48 -2.76 2.58
C MET A 158 -21.98 -3.84 3.53
N LYS A 159 -22.75 -3.47 4.57
CA LYS A 159 -23.30 -4.45 5.52
C LYS A 159 -24.24 -5.43 4.84
N ALA A 160 -25.05 -4.97 3.89
CA ALA A 160 -25.95 -5.82 3.11
C ALA A 160 -25.16 -6.87 2.31
N LYS A 161 -24.13 -6.45 1.55
CA LYS A 161 -23.28 -7.35 0.76
C LYS A 161 -22.50 -8.33 1.62
N ILE A 162 -21.90 -7.89 2.73
CA ILE A 162 -21.21 -8.78 3.68
C ILE A 162 -22.16 -9.88 4.18
N LYS A 163 -23.43 -9.55 4.46
CA LYS A 163 -24.42 -10.52 4.95
C LYS A 163 -24.87 -11.50 3.87
N SER A 164 -25.09 -11.04 2.64
CA SER A 164 -25.55 -11.89 1.54
C SER A 164 -24.45 -12.78 0.96
N GLU A 165 -23.26 -12.22 0.74
CA GLU A 165 -22.18 -12.88 -0.01
C GLU A 165 -21.17 -13.57 0.90
N LYS A 166 -21.11 -13.19 2.19
CA LYS A 166 -20.19 -13.72 3.19
C LYS A 166 -18.73 -13.76 2.67
N PRO A 167 -18.19 -12.60 2.26
CA PRO A 167 -16.86 -12.54 1.65
C PRO A 167 -15.79 -13.09 2.61
N LYS A 168 -14.87 -13.87 2.04
CA LYS A 168 -13.70 -14.37 2.76
C LYS A 168 -12.68 -13.25 2.98
N VAL A 169 -12.58 -12.34 2.01
CA VAL A 169 -11.69 -11.18 2.05
C VAL A 169 -12.50 -9.93 1.74
N ILE A 170 -12.34 -8.91 2.58
CA ILE A 170 -12.83 -7.56 2.35
C ILE A 170 -11.61 -6.67 2.06
N ALA A 171 -11.61 -6.01 0.90
CA ALA A 171 -10.52 -5.15 0.47
C ALA A 171 -10.90 -3.67 0.62
N ILE A 172 -9.98 -2.90 1.20
CA ILE A 172 -10.09 -1.46 1.41
C ILE A 172 -8.93 -0.79 0.68
N GLN A 173 -9.25 0.04 -0.30
CA GLN A 173 -8.26 0.80 -1.05
C GLN A 173 -8.06 2.16 -0.40
N ARG A 174 -6.86 2.41 0.15
CA ARG A 174 -6.53 3.68 0.80
C ARG A 174 -6.36 4.84 -0.20
N SER A 175 -5.69 4.59 -1.32
CA SER A 175 -5.44 5.62 -2.35
C SER A 175 -6.60 5.68 -3.34
N ARG A 176 -7.00 6.88 -3.74
CA ARG A 176 -8.10 7.07 -4.71
C ARG A 176 -7.75 6.63 -6.13
N GLY A 177 -6.47 6.48 -6.46
CA GLY A 177 -6.04 6.25 -7.83
C GLY A 177 -6.54 7.38 -8.74
N TYR A 178 -7.17 7.02 -9.86
CA TYR A 178 -7.79 7.96 -10.81
C TYR A 178 -9.31 8.11 -10.62
N SER A 179 -9.86 7.64 -9.50
CA SER A 179 -11.29 7.77 -9.16
C SER A 179 -11.65 9.22 -8.81
N THR A 180 -12.81 9.67 -9.30
CA THR A 180 -13.35 11.03 -9.12
C THR A 180 -14.25 11.17 -7.91
#